data_AF-A0A1I3A6S8-F1
#
_entry.id   AF-A0A1I3A6S8-F1
#
_cell.length_a   1.000
_cell.length_b   1.000
_cell.length_c   1.000
_cell.angle_alpha   90.00
_cell.angle_beta   90.00
_cell.angle_gamma   90.00
#
_symmetry.space_group_name_H-M   'P 1'
#
loop_
_entity.id
_entity.type
_entity.pdbx_description
1 polymer ?
#
loop_
_entity_poly.entity_id
_entity_poly.type
_entity_poly.pdbx_seq_one_letter_code
_entity_poly.pdbx_strand_id
1 'polypeptide(L)'
;MLLGILPTILTIIILFVTQKGRQFIDSLPLKNLTYLNVVRIPVEIVLFWLFLNKAVPELMTFEGRNFDIIAGITAPFIAYFGLTKNKLSRQVILVWNFICLGLLLSIVVNAIFSAPSPIQKFAFEQPNIAILNFPFSWLPTFIVPIVLFGHLTSIRQLMKYKTEIITNKKTTNG
;
A
#
# COMPACT_ATOMS: atom_id res chain seq x y z
N MET A 1 13.09 14.95 0.38
CA MET A 1 12.27 13.78 -0.03
C MET A 1 13.10 12.52 -0.23
N LEU A 2 14.14 12.51 -1.09
CA LEU A 2 14.96 11.30 -1.33
C LEU A 2 15.54 10.69 -0.04
N LEU A 3 16.05 11.54 0.86
CA LEU A 3 16.56 11.15 2.18
C LEU A 3 15.51 10.49 3.10
N GLY A 4 14.21 10.68 2.85
CA GLY A 4 13.14 10.01 3.61
C GLY A 4 12.64 8.73 2.93
N ILE A 5 12.52 8.74 1.60
CA ILE A 5 12.06 7.58 0.84
C ILE A 5 13.10 6.46 0.84
N LEU A 6 14.36 6.77 0.56
CA LEU A 6 15.40 5.77 0.37
C LEU A 6 15.59 4.87 1.62
N PRO A 7 15.71 5.40 2.85
CA PRO A 7 15.84 4.55 4.03
C PRO A 7 14.66 3.61 4.21
N THR A 8 13.43 4.08 4.02
CA THR A 8 12.23 3.23 4.20
C THR A 8 12.17 2.10 3.19
N ILE A 9 12.47 2.38 1.91
CA ILE A 9 12.53 1.35 0.87
C ILE A 9 13.67 0.35 1.15
N LEU A 10 14.85 0.82 1.55
CA LEU A 10 15.96 -0.05 1.94
C LEU A 10 15.59 -0.93 3.13
N THR A 11 14.94 -0.38 4.16
CA THR A 11 14.46 -1.16 5.31
C THR A 11 13.50 -2.25 4.86
N ILE A 12 12.52 -1.93 4.00
CA ILE A 12 11.59 -2.94 3.45
C ILE A 12 12.39 -4.04 2.73
N ILE A 13 13.32 -3.70 1.84
CA ILE A 13 14.14 -4.68 1.12
C ILE A 13 14.92 -5.57 2.09
N ILE A 14 15.60 -4.98 3.09
CA ILE A 14 16.38 -5.72 4.10
C ILE A 14 15.48 -6.70 4.88
N LEU A 15 14.26 -6.29 5.24
CA LEU A 15 13.33 -7.17 5.94
C LEU A 15 12.93 -8.38 5.10
N PHE A 16 12.72 -8.22 3.79
CA PHE A 16 12.35 -9.34 2.91
C PHE A 16 13.54 -10.24 2.52
N VAL A 17 14.76 -9.69 2.49
CA VAL A 17 15.98 -10.41 2.07
C VAL A 17 16.66 -11.16 3.24
N THR A 18 16.62 -10.64 4.45
CA THR A 18 17.28 -11.29 5.60
C THR A 18 16.38 -12.36 6.24
N GLN A 19 16.99 -13.40 6.82
CA GLN A 19 16.24 -14.46 7.51
C GLN A 19 15.47 -13.91 8.73
N LYS A 20 16.15 -13.11 9.57
CA LYS A 20 15.53 -12.46 10.74
C LYS A 20 14.39 -11.51 10.33
N GLY A 21 14.58 -10.75 9.26
CA GLY A 21 13.54 -9.88 8.72
C GLY A 21 12.31 -10.65 8.26
N ARG A 22 12.50 -11.77 7.55
CA ARG A 22 11.38 -12.64 7.14
C ARG A 22 10.66 -13.28 8.33
N GLN A 23 11.38 -13.68 9.37
CA GLN A 23 10.77 -14.18 10.61
C GLN A 23 9.91 -13.12 11.28
N PHE A 24 10.39 -11.86 11.33
CA PHE A 24 9.61 -10.73 11.82
C PHE A 24 8.36 -10.48 10.97
N ILE A 25 8.51 -10.40 9.64
CA ILE A 25 7.40 -10.24 8.69
C ILE A 25 6.35 -11.34 8.89
N ASP A 26 6.78 -12.59 9.02
CA ASP A 26 5.89 -13.75 9.16
C ASP A 26 5.19 -13.78 10.55
N SER A 27 5.65 -13.03 11.55
CA SER A 27 5.00 -12.92 12.87
C SER A 27 3.96 -11.80 12.98
N LEU A 28 3.90 -10.89 11.99
CA LEU A 28 2.97 -9.76 12.02
C LEU A 28 1.52 -10.20 11.85
N PRO A 29 0.57 -9.63 12.62
CA PRO A 29 -0.84 -10.00 12.54
C PRO A 29 -1.47 -9.50 11.24
N LEU A 30 -1.77 -10.43 10.33
CA LEU A 30 -2.38 -10.16 9.01
C LEU A 30 -3.65 -9.29 9.08
N LYS A 31 -4.45 -9.45 10.15
CA LYS A 31 -5.65 -8.65 10.42
C LYS A 31 -5.32 -7.16 10.57
N ASN A 32 -4.28 -6.83 11.33
CA ASN A 32 -3.89 -5.44 11.56
C ASN A 32 -3.29 -4.82 10.30
N LEU A 33 -2.50 -5.61 9.54
CA LEU A 33 -1.99 -5.19 8.23
C LEU A 33 -3.12 -4.90 7.24
N THR A 34 -4.22 -5.66 7.32
CA THR A 34 -5.41 -5.40 6.49
C THR A 34 -6.11 -4.11 6.94
N TYR A 35 -6.32 -3.90 8.24
CA TYR A 35 -6.91 -2.66 8.76
C TYR A 35 -6.06 -1.41 8.49
N LEU A 36 -4.73 -1.54 8.39
CA LEU A 36 -3.84 -0.42 8.05
C LEU A 36 -4.29 0.32 6.79
N ASN A 37 -4.87 -0.38 5.82
CA ASN A 37 -5.34 0.19 4.56
C ASN A 37 -6.46 1.23 4.73
N VAL A 38 -7.15 1.27 5.87
CA VAL A 38 -8.14 2.30 6.23
C VAL A 38 -7.51 3.71 6.23
N VAL A 39 -6.20 3.81 6.49
CA VAL A 39 -5.45 5.08 6.45
C VAL A 39 -5.60 5.81 5.11
N ARG A 40 -5.93 5.10 4.02
CA ARG A 40 -6.18 5.70 2.72
C ARG A 40 -7.37 6.66 2.74
N ILE A 41 -8.42 6.39 3.52
CA ILE A 41 -9.61 7.26 3.56
C ILE A 41 -9.24 8.70 3.98
N PRO A 42 -8.62 8.94 5.16
CA PRO A 42 -8.24 10.30 5.53
C PRO A 42 -7.19 10.89 4.60
N VAL A 43 -6.26 10.09 4.06
CA VAL A 43 -5.28 10.57 3.07
C VAL A 43 -5.97 11.11 1.82
N GLU A 44 -6.95 10.39 1.28
CA GLU A 44 -7.70 10.80 0.09
C GLU A 44 -8.53 12.06 0.33
N ILE A 45 -9.14 12.20 1.52
CA ILE A 45 -9.84 13.44 1.91
C ILE A 45 -8.88 14.62 1.96
N VAL A 46 -7.69 14.44 2.54
CA VAL A 46 -6.66 15.48 2.60
C VAL A 46 -6.13 15.84 1.21
N LEU A 47 -5.90 14.85 0.33
CA LEU A 47 -5.51 15.11 -1.06
C LEU A 47 -6.57 15.91 -1.81
N PHE A 48 -7.85 15.62 -1.59
CA PHE A 48 -8.93 16.40 -2.15
C PHE A 48 -8.92 17.86 -1.66
N TRP A 49 -8.72 18.10 -0.36
CA TRP A 49 -8.58 19.48 0.14
C TRP A 49 -7.36 20.19 -0.42
N LEU A 50 -6.22 19.51 -0.57
CA LEU A 50 -5.04 20.06 -1.21
C LEU A 50 -5.29 20.41 -2.67
N PHE A 51 -6.12 19.63 -3.37
CA PHE A 51 -6.52 19.91 -4.75
C PHE A 51 -7.36 21.19 -4.84
N LEU A 52 -8.35 21.36 -3.95
CA LEU A 52 -9.14 22.59 -3.88
C LEU A 52 -8.26 23.81 -3.59
N ASN A 53 -7.19 23.64 -2.81
CA ASN A 53 -6.20 24.68 -2.51
C ASN A 53 -5.04 24.75 -3.51
N LYS A 54 -5.16 24.14 -4.70
CA LYS A 54 -4.19 24.21 -5.80
C LYS A 54 -2.80 23.64 -5.50
N ALA A 55 -2.67 22.79 -4.48
CA ALA A 55 -1.39 22.23 -4.02
C ALA A 55 -1.08 20.80 -4.55
N VAL A 56 -2.10 20.09 -5.04
CA VAL A 56 -1.97 18.81 -5.76
C VAL A 56 -2.94 18.78 -6.94
N PRO A 57 -2.66 18.07 -8.05
CA PRO A 57 -3.59 18.01 -9.18
C PRO A 57 -4.79 17.10 -8.93
N GLU A 58 -5.87 17.31 -9.70
CA GLU A 58 -7.10 16.49 -9.65
C GLU A 58 -6.83 15.00 -9.83
N LEU A 59 -5.90 14.64 -10.73
CA LEU A 59 -5.51 13.25 -11.00
C LEU A 59 -5.00 12.50 -9.76
N MET A 60 -4.53 13.23 -8.73
CA MET A 60 -4.07 12.68 -7.45
C MET A 60 -5.21 12.40 -6.47
N THR A 61 -6.45 12.73 -6.82
CA THR A 61 -7.63 12.61 -5.95
C THR A 61 -8.58 11.53 -6.46
N PHE A 62 -9.54 11.17 -5.61
CA PHE A 62 -10.61 10.23 -5.95
C PHE A 62 -11.61 10.74 -7.00
N GLU A 63 -11.66 12.05 -7.28
CA GLU A 63 -12.42 12.58 -8.43
C GLU A 63 -11.69 12.33 -9.76
N GLY A 64 -10.36 12.21 -9.71
CA GLY A 64 -9.52 11.95 -10.87
C GLY A 64 -9.22 10.47 -11.08
N ARG A 65 -7.95 10.08 -10.88
CA ARG A 65 -7.44 8.74 -11.20
C ARG A 65 -7.02 7.94 -9.97
N ASN A 66 -7.26 8.45 -8.77
CA ASN A 66 -6.81 7.82 -7.53
C ASN A 66 -7.95 7.05 -6.84
N PHE A 67 -8.03 5.74 -7.08
CA PHE A 67 -9.09 4.92 -6.49
C PHE A 67 -8.72 4.30 -5.13
N ASP A 68 -7.69 4.81 -4.45
CA ASP A 68 -7.24 4.30 -3.15
C ASP A 68 -8.31 4.42 -2.06
N ILE A 69 -9.29 5.33 -2.21
CA ILE A 69 -10.43 5.43 -1.29
C ILE A 69 -11.24 4.12 -1.24
N ILE A 70 -11.35 3.41 -2.37
CA ILE A 70 -12.06 2.12 -2.45
C ILE A 70 -11.29 1.05 -1.68
N ALA A 71 -9.96 1.02 -1.79
CA ALA A 71 -9.11 0.13 -1.01
C ALA A 71 -9.26 0.41 0.49
N GLY A 72 -9.34 1.69 0.88
CA GLY A 72 -9.59 2.09 2.26
C GLY A 72 -10.94 1.65 2.80
N ILE A 73 -12.02 1.88 2.05
CA ILE A 73 -13.39 1.52 2.44
C ILE A 73 -13.58 0.00 2.50
N THR A 74 -12.98 -0.75 1.59
CA THR A 74 -13.13 -2.21 1.55
C THR A 74 -12.28 -2.94 2.61
N ALA A 75 -11.24 -2.30 3.14
CA ALA A 75 -10.32 -2.93 4.10
C ALA A 75 -10.97 -3.48 5.38
N PRO A 76 -11.88 -2.77 6.09
CA PRO A 76 -12.59 -3.32 7.25
C PRO A 76 -13.42 -4.56 6.92
N PHE A 77 -14.04 -4.59 5.74
CA PHE A 77 -14.82 -5.75 5.29
C PHE A 77 -13.92 -6.96 5.06
N ILE A 78 -12.77 -6.78 4.39
CA ILE A 78 -11.80 -7.85 4.18
C ILE A 78 -11.21 -8.33 5.51
N ALA A 79 -10.87 -7.42 6.41
CA ALA A 79 -10.32 -7.76 7.73
C ALA A 79 -11.35 -8.52 8.60
N TYR A 80 -12.60 -8.07 8.62
CA TYR A 80 -13.64 -8.68 9.43
C TYR A 80 -14.14 -10.00 8.82
N PHE A 81 -14.63 -9.98 7.58
CA PHE A 81 -15.20 -11.17 6.95
C PHE A 81 -14.14 -12.17 6.52
N GLY A 82 -12.99 -11.71 6.04
CA GLY A 82 -11.91 -12.60 5.59
C GLY A 82 -11.08 -13.18 6.73
N LEU A 83 -10.69 -12.37 7.71
CA LEU A 83 -9.70 -12.78 8.73
C LEU A 83 -10.27 -12.99 10.13
N THR A 84 -11.45 -12.44 10.44
CA THR A 84 -12.10 -12.63 11.75
C THR A 84 -13.18 -13.70 11.69
N LYS A 85 -14.04 -13.67 10.66
CA LYS A 85 -15.13 -14.63 10.47
C LYS A 85 -14.79 -15.78 9.51
N ASN A 86 -13.62 -15.75 8.85
CA ASN A 86 -13.17 -16.76 7.89
C ASN A 86 -14.22 -17.08 6.80
N LYS A 87 -15.02 -16.09 6.38
CA LYS A 87 -16.07 -16.23 5.36
C LYS A 87 -15.56 -16.03 3.95
N LEU A 88 -14.41 -15.37 3.77
CA LEU A 88 -13.78 -15.18 2.47
C LEU A 88 -12.66 -16.20 2.28
N SER A 89 -12.53 -16.70 1.05
CA SER A 89 -11.42 -17.59 0.72
C SER A 89 -10.11 -16.81 0.76
N ARG A 90 -9.02 -17.51 1.08
CA ARG A 90 -7.67 -16.96 1.02
C ARG A 90 -7.33 -16.34 -0.34
N GLN A 91 -7.83 -16.92 -1.43
CA GLN A 91 -7.61 -16.40 -2.78
C GLN A 91 -8.24 -15.02 -2.95
N VAL A 92 -9.44 -14.78 -2.39
CA VAL A 92 -10.09 -13.47 -2.42
C VAL A 92 -9.23 -12.43 -1.69
N ILE A 93 -8.70 -12.76 -0.51
CA ILE A 93 -7.85 -11.84 0.28
C ILE A 93 -6.53 -11.55 -0.47
N LEU A 94 -5.97 -12.56 -1.15
CA LEU A 94 -4.75 -12.41 -1.94
C LEU A 94 -4.97 -11.52 -3.17
N VAL A 95 -6.04 -11.77 -3.93
CA VAL A 95 -6.42 -10.94 -5.10
C VAL A 95 -6.69 -9.51 -4.67
N TRP A 96 -7.41 -9.31 -3.56
CA TRP A 96 -7.64 -7.97 -3.02
C TRP A 96 -6.34 -7.23 -2.71
N ASN A 97 -5.35 -7.89 -2.11
CA ASN A 97 -4.04 -7.28 -1.87
C ASN A 97 -3.31 -6.90 -3.16
N PHE A 98 -3.36 -7.74 -4.21
CA PHE A 98 -2.76 -7.40 -5.50
C PHE A 98 -3.45 -6.22 -6.19
N ILE A 99 -4.79 -6.16 -6.14
CA ILE A 99 -5.56 -5.02 -6.67
C ILE A 99 -5.16 -3.74 -5.93
N CYS A 100 -5.17 -3.75 -4.59
CA CYS A 100 -4.81 -2.58 -3.79
C CYS A 100 -3.35 -2.16 -3.97
N LEU A 101 -2.44 -3.12 -4.16
CA LEU A 101 -1.04 -2.83 -4.51
C LEU A 101 -0.94 -2.18 -5.90
N GLY A 102 -1.72 -2.64 -6.89
CA GLY A 102 -1.80 -2.01 -8.20
C GLY A 102 -2.29 -0.56 -8.14
N LEU A 103 -3.33 -0.29 -7.34
CA LEU A 103 -3.84 1.06 -7.11
C LEU A 103 -2.76 1.96 -6.47
N LEU A 104 -2.09 1.47 -5.42
CA LEU A 104 -0.99 2.18 -4.75
C LEU A 104 0.15 2.51 -5.71
N LEU A 105 0.57 1.56 -6.55
CA LEU A 105 1.63 1.80 -7.53
C LEU A 105 1.19 2.80 -8.60
N SER A 106 -0.07 2.77 -9.01
CA SER A 106 -0.63 3.74 -9.96
C SER A 106 -0.54 5.16 -9.41
N ILE A 107 -0.98 5.38 -8.17
CA ILE A 107 -0.92 6.72 -7.56
C ILE A 107 0.53 7.17 -7.30
N VAL A 108 1.44 6.26 -6.93
CA VAL A 108 2.87 6.60 -6.78
C VAL A 108 3.48 7.08 -8.10
N VAL A 109 3.18 6.40 -9.21
CA VAL A 109 3.66 6.81 -10.55
C VAL A 109 3.11 8.19 -10.91
N ASN A 110 1.80 8.40 -10.72
CA ASN A 110 1.16 9.69 -10.93
C ASN A 110 1.77 10.80 -10.06
N ALA A 111 2.08 10.51 -8.79
CA ALA A 111 2.69 11.44 -7.86
C ALA A 111 4.08 11.88 -8.30
N ILE A 112 4.92 10.92 -8.72
CA ILE A 112 6.28 11.18 -9.21
C ILE A 112 6.23 12.04 -10.48
N PHE A 113 5.37 11.68 -11.44
CA PHE A 113 5.27 12.42 -12.70
C PHE A 113 4.47 13.72 -12.60
N SER A 114 3.82 14.00 -11.48
CA SER A 114 3.16 15.29 -11.23
C SER A 114 3.97 16.20 -10.30
N ALA A 115 5.05 15.68 -9.69
CA ALA A 115 5.92 16.47 -8.83
C ALA A 115 6.73 17.48 -9.64
N PRO A 116 6.92 18.73 -9.16
CA PRO A 116 7.70 19.76 -9.84
C PRO A 116 9.18 19.37 -9.86
N SER A 117 9.59 18.67 -10.90
CA SER A 117 10.91 18.05 -11.02
C SER A 117 11.28 17.86 -12.49
N PRO A 118 12.57 17.62 -12.81
CA PRO A 118 13.01 17.42 -14.21
C PRO A 118 12.34 16.24 -14.92
N ILE A 119 11.73 15.32 -14.17
CA ILE A 119 11.04 14.12 -14.70
C ILE A 119 9.52 14.30 -14.74
N GLN A 120 8.98 15.49 -14.43
CA GLN A 120 7.55 15.77 -14.49
C GLN A 120 7.00 15.51 -15.90
N LYS A 121 5.85 14.85 -15.99
CA LYS A 121 5.14 14.55 -17.25
C LYS A 121 3.67 14.93 -17.22
N PHE A 122 3.10 15.14 -16.03
CA PHE A 122 1.68 15.44 -15.82
C PHE A 122 1.50 16.72 -15.02
N ALA A 123 0.27 17.26 -15.05
CA ALA A 123 -0.18 18.32 -14.16
C ALA A 123 0.73 19.57 -14.12
N PHE A 124 1.19 20.04 -15.28
CA PHE A 124 2.04 21.23 -15.36
C PHE A 124 1.36 22.50 -14.83
N GLU A 125 0.04 22.63 -14.99
CA GLU A 125 -0.73 23.78 -14.50
C GLU A 125 -0.94 23.75 -12.98
N GLN A 126 -1.01 22.56 -12.38
CA GLN A 126 -1.25 22.37 -10.94
C GLN A 126 -0.39 21.22 -10.41
N PRO A 127 0.93 21.41 -10.28
CA PRO A 127 1.84 20.35 -9.88
C PRO A 127 1.62 19.89 -8.44
N ASN A 128 2.12 18.69 -8.12
CA ASN A 128 2.10 18.14 -6.77
C ASN A 128 3.18 18.82 -5.91
N ILE A 129 2.92 20.05 -5.47
CA ILE A 129 3.82 20.82 -4.59
C ILE A 129 3.67 20.45 -3.12
N ALA A 130 2.52 19.88 -2.72
CA ALA A 130 2.24 19.55 -1.32
C ALA A 130 3.32 18.65 -0.72
N ILE A 131 3.78 17.62 -1.46
CA ILE A 131 4.79 16.66 -1.00
C ILE A 131 6.14 17.28 -0.60
N LEU A 132 6.42 18.52 -1.01
CA LEU A 132 7.62 19.27 -0.62
C LEU A 132 7.51 19.93 0.76
N ASN A 133 6.30 20.00 1.31
CA ASN A 133 5.99 20.77 2.50
C ASN A 133 5.59 19.85 3.67
N PHE A 134 5.94 20.23 4.89
CA PHE A 134 5.42 19.59 6.09
C PHE A 134 3.94 19.98 6.29
N PRO A 135 3.06 19.06 6.74
CA PRO A 135 3.30 17.65 7.08
C PRO A 135 3.17 16.68 5.90
N PHE A 136 2.82 17.17 4.71
CA PHE A 136 2.47 16.33 3.56
C PHE A 136 3.64 15.55 2.97
N SER A 137 4.88 15.96 3.24
CA SER A 137 6.08 15.18 2.91
C SER A 137 6.11 13.81 3.59
N TRP A 138 5.37 13.59 4.68
CA TRP A 138 5.20 12.26 5.30
C TRP A 138 4.42 11.26 4.45
N LEU A 139 3.61 11.74 3.51
CA LEU A 139 2.87 10.88 2.61
C LEU A 139 3.82 9.97 1.80
N PRO A 140 4.76 10.51 0.98
CA PRO A 140 5.71 9.68 0.24
C PRO A 140 6.80 9.06 1.12
N THR A 141 7.18 9.66 2.27
CA THR A 141 8.31 9.16 3.07
C THR A 141 7.92 8.15 4.15
N PHE A 142 6.64 8.01 4.48
CA PHE A 142 6.20 7.12 5.56
C PHE A 142 4.90 6.38 5.24
N ILE A 143 3.83 7.10 4.93
CA ILE A 143 2.49 6.50 4.75
C ILE A 143 2.46 5.56 3.55
N VAL A 144 2.96 6.00 2.39
CA VAL A 144 3.02 5.14 1.19
C VAL A 144 3.92 3.91 1.44
N PRO A 145 5.17 4.04 1.95
CA PRO A 145 6.01 2.89 2.29
C PRO A 145 5.38 1.90 3.27
N ILE A 146 4.69 2.36 4.33
CA ILE A 146 4.11 1.43 5.32
C ILE A 146 2.91 0.65 4.76
N VAL A 147 2.11 1.28 3.91
CA VAL A 147 1.00 0.62 3.20
C VAL A 147 1.55 -0.38 2.17
N LEU A 148 2.60 -0.02 1.43
CA LEU A 148 3.32 -0.92 0.54
C LEU A 148 3.84 -2.15 1.30
N PHE A 149 4.53 -1.92 2.43
CA PHE A 149 5.03 -2.97 3.30
C PHE A 149 3.91 -3.91 3.78
N GLY A 150 2.76 -3.34 4.17
CA GLY A 150 1.58 -4.09 4.58
C GLY A 150 1.08 -5.04 3.49
N HIS A 151 0.99 -4.59 2.23
CA HIS A 151 0.59 -5.44 1.11
C HIS A 151 1.61 -6.52 0.81
N LEU A 152 2.90 -6.18 0.72
CA LEU A 152 3.96 -7.16 0.45
C LEU A 152 4.01 -8.25 1.53
N THR A 153 3.85 -7.85 2.80
CA THR A 153 3.82 -8.78 3.94
C THR A 153 2.60 -9.69 3.85
N SER A 154 1.42 -9.10 3.61
CA SER A 154 0.17 -9.84 3.48
C SER A 154 0.22 -10.86 2.35
N ILE A 155 0.70 -10.46 1.16
CA ILE A 155 0.86 -11.32 0.00
C ILE A 155 1.81 -12.49 0.31
N ARG A 156 2.97 -12.20 0.92
CA ARG A 156 3.94 -13.22 1.29
C ARG A 156 3.36 -14.24 2.28
N GLN A 157 2.79 -13.77 3.38
CA GLN A 157 2.19 -14.65 4.40
C GLN A 157 1.09 -15.51 3.79
N LEU A 158 0.21 -14.87 3.00
CA LEU A 158 -0.83 -15.58 2.28
C LEU A 158 -0.20 -16.62 1.36
N MET A 159 0.80 -16.31 0.52
CA MET A 159 1.41 -17.28 -0.41
C MET A 159 2.06 -18.49 0.29
N LYS A 160 2.79 -18.28 1.40
CA LYS A 160 3.49 -19.33 2.16
C LYS A 160 2.57 -20.46 2.64
N TYR A 161 1.36 -20.12 3.06
CA TYR A 161 0.37 -21.10 3.54
C TYR A 161 -0.02 -22.16 2.48
N LYS A 162 0.08 -21.85 1.17
CA LYS A 162 -0.15 -22.84 0.09
C LYS A 162 0.99 -23.85 0.04
N THR A 163 2.22 -23.39 0.23
CA THR A 163 3.41 -24.23 0.17
C THR A 163 3.38 -25.25 1.31
N GLU A 164 3.04 -24.85 2.54
CA GLU A 164 2.97 -25.76 3.68
C GLU A 164 1.89 -26.85 3.53
N ILE A 165 0.69 -26.49 3.03
CA ILE A 165 -0.38 -27.48 2.78
C ILE A 165 -0.02 -28.46 1.65
N ILE A 166 0.57 -27.97 0.55
CA ILE A 166 0.96 -28.84 -0.57
C ILE A 166 2.08 -29.81 -0.16
N THR A 167 3.06 -29.33 0.61
CA THR A 167 4.15 -30.17 1.12
C THR A 167 3.62 -31.25 2.07
N ASN A 168 2.75 -30.89 3.03
CA ASN A 168 2.17 -31.85 3.97
C ASN A 168 1.27 -32.88 3.29
N LYS A 169 0.53 -32.52 2.23
CA LYS A 169 -0.29 -33.47 1.47
C LYS A 169 0.54 -34.46 0.64
N LYS A 170 1.75 -34.09 0.22
CA LYS A 170 2.69 -34.99 -0.46
C LYS A 170 3.36 -35.97 0.49
N THR A 171 3.66 -35.57 1.73
CA THR A 171 4.30 -36.45 2.73
C THR A 171 3.35 -37.44 3.38
N THR A 172 2.03 -37.20 3.41
CA THR A 172 1.04 -38.15 3.95
C THR A 172 0.55 -39.19 2.96
N ASN A 173 0.85 -39.03 1.67
CA ASN A 173 0.41 -39.91 0.59
C ASN A 173 1.55 -40.76 -0.01
N GLY A 174 2.70 -40.84 0.67
CA GLY A 174 3.88 -41.60 0.28
C GLY A 174 4.23 -42.69 1.28
#